data_AF-A0A3P8TGY8-F1
#
_entry.id   AF-A0A3P8TGY8-F1
#
_cell.length_a   1.000
_cell.length_b   1.000
_cell.length_c   1.000
_cell.angle_alpha   90.00
_cell.angle_beta   90.00
_cell.angle_gamma   90.00
#
_symmetry.space_group_name_H-M   'P 1'
#
loop_
_entity.id
_entity.type
_entity.pdbx_description
1 polymer ?
#
loop_
_entity_poly.entity_id
_entity_poly.type
_entity_poly.pdbx_seq_one_letter_code
_entity_poly.pdbx_strand_id
1 'polypeptide(L)'
;MRSLCVSVVLLQLVGTSLCQFPRLCANSEGLRTKECCPVWEGDGSACGALSGRGFCTEVQVSDEPHGPQYPHSGIDDRERWPLAFFNRTCRCAGNYGGVNCGECRFGYWGSNCAEYRESVRRNILTLSSAEQQKFISYLNLAKNTISRDYVISTGTRAEMGENGENPLFSDINTYDLFVWMHYYVSRDAFLGGPGNVWRDIDFAHESAAFLPWHRVFLLHWENEIRKLTGDFNFTIPYWDWRDAQSCEVCTDSLMGGRSSLSPNLISPASVFSSWKVICTQPEEYNSREALCNATGEGPLLRNPGNHDPNRVTRLPTTADVDFTVGLPEYETGPMDRFANMSFRNVLEGFASPETGMAVPGQSTMHNALHLFMNGTMSSVQGSANDPIFVLHHAFIDSIFERWLRTHQPLRNSYPRTNAPIGHNDGYYMVPFFPLYRNGDYFLTDKALGYEYAYLLDPGQRFVQEFLTPYLQQAEQIWQWLLGAGILGAAIATLFAVLVVVARRKWKRNQRRKRASSYAERQPLLHSSSEEGSSYQTTL
;
A
#
# COMPACT_ATOMS: atom_id res chain seq x y z
N MET A 1 -60.88 -14.39 15.42
CA MET A 1 -60.55 -14.81 14.03
C MET A 1 -60.79 -13.58 13.16
N ARG A 2 -59.86 -12.93 12.44
CA ARG A 2 -58.45 -13.09 12.09
C ARG A 2 -57.92 -11.65 11.89
N SER A 3 -56.87 -11.25 12.62
CA SER A 3 -55.55 -10.84 12.09
C SER A 3 -55.49 -10.44 10.62
N LEU A 4 -55.06 -9.21 10.35
CA LEU A 4 -54.06 -8.85 9.33
C LEU A 4 -53.69 -7.36 9.47
N CYS A 5 -52.80 -7.06 10.44
CA CYS A 5 -52.02 -5.82 10.40
C CYS A 5 -50.83 -6.07 9.48
N VAL A 6 -50.80 -5.31 8.38
CA VAL A 6 -49.68 -5.27 7.43
C VAL A 6 -48.57 -4.43 8.07
N SER A 7 -47.50 -5.08 8.53
CA SER A 7 -46.25 -4.40 8.85
C SER A 7 -45.48 -4.13 7.57
N VAL A 8 -45.58 -2.91 7.05
CA VAL A 8 -44.61 -2.38 6.07
C VAL A 8 -43.39 -1.94 6.88
N VAL A 9 -42.36 -2.79 6.92
CA VAL A 9 -41.01 -2.38 7.33
C VAL A 9 -40.39 -1.70 6.12
N LEU A 10 -40.47 -0.37 6.09
CA LEU A 10 -39.70 0.49 5.19
C LEU A 10 -38.73 1.31 6.06
N LEU A 11 -37.50 1.47 5.56
CA LEU A 11 -36.40 2.29 6.08
C LEU A 11 -35.62 1.63 7.24
N GLN A 12 -34.32 1.33 7.13
CA GLN A 12 -33.26 2.12 6.52
C GLN A 12 -32.22 1.23 5.81
N LEU A 13 -32.20 1.29 4.48
CA LEU A 13 -30.99 1.05 3.69
C LEU A 13 -30.66 2.40 3.04
N VAL A 14 -30.19 3.36 3.85
CA VAL A 14 -29.51 4.53 3.31
C VAL A 14 -28.09 4.07 3.02
N GLY A 15 -27.89 3.49 1.84
CA GLY A 15 -26.55 3.24 1.31
C GLY A 15 -25.91 4.60 1.00
N THR A 16 -24.97 5.03 1.83
CA THR A 16 -24.17 6.24 1.58
C THR A 16 -22.91 5.86 0.79
N SER A 17 -22.90 6.24 -0.49
CA SER A 17 -21.78 6.13 -1.47
C SER A 17 -20.63 7.16 -1.23
N LEU A 18 -19.48 7.03 -1.91
CA LEU A 18 -18.13 6.76 -1.34
C LEU A 18 -16.84 7.54 -1.83
N CYS A 19 -16.17 8.51 -1.07
CA CYS A 19 -15.38 9.77 -1.54
C CYS A 19 -13.84 10.19 -1.29
N GLN A 20 -12.92 10.66 -2.24
CA GLN A 20 -11.37 10.87 -2.32
C GLN A 20 -10.95 12.09 -1.56
N PHE A 21 -11.67 13.15 -1.85
CA PHE A 21 -12.05 14.04 -0.79
C PHE A 21 -12.83 13.19 0.20
N PRO A 22 -12.35 13.01 1.44
CA PRO A 22 -12.89 12.02 2.37
C PRO A 22 -14.40 11.95 2.27
N ARG A 23 -14.97 10.75 2.11
CA ARG A 23 -16.41 10.49 1.91
C ARG A 23 -17.33 11.53 2.53
N LEU A 24 -17.10 11.71 3.82
CA LEU A 24 -17.93 12.49 4.72
C LEU A 24 -17.93 14.00 4.37
N CYS A 25 -16.97 14.46 3.60
CA CYS A 25 -16.78 15.85 3.19
C CYS A 25 -17.20 16.15 1.74
N ALA A 26 -17.34 15.12 0.88
CA ALA A 26 -17.59 15.29 -0.55
C ALA A 26 -19.09 15.44 -0.84
N ASN A 27 -19.67 16.51 -0.33
CA ASN A 27 -21.09 16.84 -0.47
C ASN A 27 -21.25 18.37 -0.50
N SER A 28 -22.47 18.83 -0.79
CA SER A 28 -22.76 20.27 -0.86
C SER A 28 -22.44 21.01 0.44
N GLU A 29 -22.61 20.39 1.61
CA GLU A 29 -22.31 21.03 2.88
C GLU A 29 -20.81 21.23 3.07
N GLY A 30 -19.99 20.21 2.82
CA GLY A 30 -18.54 20.32 2.86
C GLY A 30 -17.98 21.34 1.87
N LEU A 31 -18.51 21.36 0.63
CA LEU A 31 -18.11 22.34 -0.39
C LEU A 31 -18.54 23.78 -0.06
N ARG A 32 -19.72 23.96 0.54
CA ARG A 32 -20.25 25.26 0.97
C ARG A 32 -19.49 25.83 2.15
N THR A 33 -19.26 24.99 3.17
CA THR A 33 -18.56 25.40 4.40
C THR A 33 -17.05 25.45 4.20
N LYS A 34 -16.53 24.80 3.16
CA LYS A 34 -15.11 24.56 2.91
C LYS A 34 -14.41 23.86 4.08
N GLU A 35 -15.15 23.11 4.88
CA GLU A 35 -14.64 22.34 6.02
C GLU A 35 -14.70 20.84 5.75
N CYS A 36 -13.57 20.16 5.89
CA CYS A 36 -13.47 18.71 5.89
C CYS A 36 -12.84 18.22 7.19
N CYS A 37 -13.66 18.12 8.23
CA CYS A 37 -13.26 17.71 9.57
C CYS A 37 -14.12 16.54 10.06
N PRO A 38 -13.98 15.35 9.45
CA PRO A 38 -14.81 14.19 9.78
C PRO A 38 -14.69 13.80 11.25
N VAL A 39 -15.80 13.29 11.79
CA VAL A 39 -15.88 12.76 13.14
C VAL A 39 -15.07 11.47 13.24
N TRP A 40 -14.33 11.32 14.34
CA TRP A 40 -13.71 10.05 14.70
C TRP A 40 -14.68 9.22 15.55
N GLU A 41 -14.99 8.00 15.12
CA GLU A 41 -15.96 7.12 15.79
C GLU A 41 -15.56 6.76 17.23
N GLY A 42 -14.26 6.81 17.56
CA GLY A 42 -13.76 6.44 18.88
C GLY A 42 -14.23 7.36 20.01
N ASP A 43 -14.48 8.65 19.74
CA ASP A 43 -14.98 9.60 20.74
C ASP A 43 -16.13 10.50 20.27
N GLY A 44 -16.58 10.34 19.02
CA GLY A 44 -17.69 11.08 18.46
C GLY A 44 -17.40 12.56 18.17
N SER A 45 -16.14 13.00 18.28
CA SER A 45 -15.74 14.38 18.01
C SER A 45 -15.03 14.56 16.67
N ALA A 46 -15.15 15.75 16.08
CA ALA A 46 -14.42 16.11 14.86
C ALA A 46 -12.91 15.98 15.09
N CYS A 47 -12.22 15.27 14.19
CA CYS A 47 -10.78 15.03 14.26
C CYS A 47 -10.28 14.34 15.55
N GLY A 48 -11.17 13.68 16.32
CA GLY A 48 -10.82 13.05 17.60
C GLY A 48 -10.35 14.04 18.67
N ALA A 49 -10.90 15.25 18.68
CA ALA A 49 -10.54 16.34 19.59
C ALA A 49 -10.75 16.01 21.07
N LEU A 50 -11.81 15.28 21.43
CA LEU A 50 -12.09 14.90 22.83
C LEU A 50 -11.02 13.96 23.40
N SER A 51 -10.42 13.15 22.54
CA SER A 51 -9.29 12.26 22.90
C SER A 51 -7.92 12.88 22.65
N GLY A 52 -7.87 14.14 22.22
CA GLY A 52 -6.63 14.83 21.90
C GLY A 52 -5.88 14.27 20.67
N ARG A 53 -6.58 13.56 19.78
CA ARG A 53 -5.96 12.98 18.56
C ARG A 53 -5.69 14.03 17.49
N GLY A 54 -6.48 15.09 17.44
CA GLY A 54 -6.35 16.15 16.46
C GLY A 54 -7.41 17.21 16.61
N PHE A 55 -7.33 18.25 15.78
CA PHE A 55 -8.26 19.38 15.83
C PHE A 55 -8.59 19.85 14.42
N CYS A 56 -9.81 20.31 14.22
CA CYS A 56 -10.21 20.97 12.99
C CYS A 56 -9.61 22.38 12.93
N THR A 57 -8.75 22.64 11.95
CA THR A 57 -7.99 23.89 11.85
C THR A 57 -7.97 24.44 10.43
N GLU A 58 -7.76 25.76 10.31
CA GLU A 58 -7.47 26.40 9.02
C GLU A 58 -6.24 25.79 8.35
N VAL A 59 -6.35 25.58 7.05
CA VAL A 59 -5.26 25.08 6.20
C VAL A 59 -4.34 26.22 5.85
N GLN A 60 -3.11 26.15 6.32
CA GLN A 60 -2.06 27.10 5.98
C GLN A 60 -1.24 26.60 4.81
N VAL A 61 -1.40 27.22 3.64
CA VAL A 61 -0.58 26.94 2.45
C VAL A 61 0.61 27.90 2.37
N SER A 62 1.69 27.48 1.73
CA SER A 62 2.86 28.33 1.52
C SER A 62 2.55 29.49 0.56
N ASP A 63 3.06 30.68 0.87
CA ASP A 63 3.03 31.86 -0.02
C ASP A 63 4.35 32.04 -0.81
N GLU A 64 5.29 31.10 -0.69
CA GLU A 64 6.56 31.12 -1.44
C GLU A 64 6.27 30.99 -2.96
N PRO A 65 6.89 31.82 -3.81
CA PRO A 65 6.63 31.80 -5.25
C PRO A 65 7.09 30.49 -5.89
N HIS A 66 6.36 30.05 -6.91
CA HIS A 66 6.80 28.99 -7.83
C HIS A 66 7.56 29.59 -9.01
N GLY A 67 8.23 28.70 -9.77
CA GLY A 67 8.97 29.08 -10.97
C GLY A 67 8.07 29.63 -12.09
N PRO A 68 8.67 30.23 -13.13
CA PRO A 68 7.97 30.92 -14.21
C PRO A 68 7.26 29.98 -15.20
N GLN A 69 7.40 28.66 -15.06
CA GLN A 69 6.86 27.65 -15.99
C GLN A 69 5.33 27.67 -16.06
N TYR A 70 4.65 28.13 -15.01
CA TYR A 70 3.20 28.26 -14.98
C TYR A 70 2.79 29.75 -14.85
N PRO A 71 2.41 30.42 -15.96
CA PRO A 71 2.15 31.86 -15.98
C PRO A 71 0.70 32.23 -15.63
N HIS A 72 -0.09 31.29 -15.12
CA HIS A 72 -1.51 31.49 -14.81
C HIS A 72 -1.76 31.52 -13.29
N SER A 73 -2.90 32.09 -12.89
CA SER A 73 -3.34 32.08 -11.49
C SER A 73 -4.86 32.09 -11.39
N GLY A 74 -5.38 31.31 -10.46
CA GLY A 74 -6.80 31.21 -10.16
C GLY A 74 -7.60 30.45 -11.22
N ILE A 75 -6.95 29.61 -12.03
CA ILE A 75 -7.61 28.88 -13.13
C ILE A 75 -7.60 27.36 -12.93
N ASP A 76 -6.70 26.83 -12.09
CA ASP A 76 -6.62 25.39 -11.84
C ASP A 76 -6.85 25.08 -10.34
N ASP A 77 -7.74 24.13 -10.07
CA ASP A 77 -8.13 23.75 -8.70
C ASP A 77 -6.99 23.17 -7.85
N ARG A 78 -5.89 22.77 -8.51
CA ARG A 78 -4.68 22.24 -7.88
C ARG A 78 -3.78 23.35 -7.35
N GLU A 79 -3.98 24.59 -7.78
CA GLU A 79 -3.29 25.76 -7.23
C GLU A 79 -3.61 25.90 -5.74
N ARG A 80 -2.57 26.16 -4.93
CA ARG A 80 -2.69 26.34 -3.48
C ARG A 80 -3.49 25.20 -2.82
N TRP A 81 -3.25 23.97 -3.25
CA TRP A 81 -3.97 22.80 -2.76
C TRP A 81 -4.05 22.75 -1.22
N PRO A 82 -5.22 22.48 -0.62
CA PRO A 82 -6.52 22.12 -1.23
C PRO A 82 -7.54 23.28 -1.26
N LEU A 83 -7.11 24.55 -1.24
CA LEU A 83 -7.97 25.69 -0.90
C LEU A 83 -9.14 25.96 -1.87
N ALA A 84 -9.08 25.42 -3.09
CA ALA A 84 -10.22 25.42 -4.00
C ALA A 84 -11.45 24.71 -3.38
N PHE A 85 -11.21 23.61 -2.66
CA PHE A 85 -12.24 22.77 -2.06
C PHE A 85 -12.43 23.06 -0.56
N PHE A 86 -11.36 23.02 0.22
CA PHE A 86 -11.43 23.08 1.68
C PHE A 86 -10.38 24.04 2.25
N ASN A 87 -10.80 24.96 3.12
CA ASN A 87 -9.92 25.82 3.89
C ASN A 87 -9.76 25.35 5.34
N ARG A 88 -10.55 24.38 5.81
CA ARG A 88 -10.42 23.77 7.14
C ARG A 88 -10.35 22.26 7.06
N THR A 89 -9.35 21.67 7.69
CA THR A 89 -9.15 20.21 7.72
C THR A 89 -8.64 19.73 9.08
N CYS A 90 -8.68 18.43 9.31
CA CYS A 90 -8.09 17.84 10.50
C CYS A 90 -6.56 17.95 10.51
N ARG A 91 -6.02 18.54 11.58
CA ARG A 91 -4.59 18.51 11.92
C ARG A 91 -4.37 17.58 13.10
N CYS A 92 -3.73 16.45 12.84
CA CYS A 92 -3.50 15.42 13.85
C CYS A 92 -2.33 15.77 14.78
N ALA A 93 -2.42 15.33 16.02
CA ALA A 93 -1.42 15.55 17.04
C ALA A 93 -0.42 14.38 17.11
N GLY A 94 0.86 14.67 17.34
CA GLY A 94 1.89 13.65 17.55
C GLY A 94 1.96 12.63 16.40
N ASN A 95 1.75 11.36 16.73
CA ASN A 95 1.83 10.24 15.79
C ASN A 95 0.46 9.79 15.27
N TYR A 96 -0.61 10.55 15.50
CA TYR A 96 -1.92 10.28 14.90
C TYR A 96 -1.93 10.70 13.42
N GLY A 97 -2.74 10.02 12.62
CA GLY A 97 -2.84 10.24 11.18
C GLY A 97 -4.23 9.91 10.63
N GLY A 98 -4.37 9.97 9.32
CA GLY A 98 -5.65 9.75 8.63
C GLY A 98 -6.56 10.98 8.61
N VAL A 99 -7.65 10.89 7.86
CA VAL A 99 -8.53 12.02 7.51
C VAL A 99 -9.32 12.60 8.69
N ASN A 100 -9.60 11.77 9.70
CA ASN A 100 -10.27 12.14 10.96
C ASN A 100 -9.32 12.02 12.17
N CYS A 101 -8.01 11.91 11.94
CA CYS A 101 -7.02 11.61 12.97
C CYS A 101 -7.28 10.32 13.75
N GLY A 102 -7.98 9.34 13.15
CA GLY A 102 -8.28 8.03 13.74
C GLY A 102 -7.24 6.95 13.46
N GLU A 103 -6.33 7.20 12.52
CA GLU A 103 -5.23 6.30 12.16
C GLU A 103 -3.93 6.74 12.85
N CYS A 104 -2.81 6.12 12.46
CA CYS A 104 -1.47 6.50 12.90
C CYS A 104 -0.67 7.04 11.72
N ARG A 105 0.31 7.90 12.02
CA ARG A 105 1.34 8.32 11.09
C ARG A 105 2.12 7.09 10.61
N PHE A 106 2.62 7.12 9.37
CA PHE A 106 3.43 6.04 8.81
C PHE A 106 4.53 5.59 9.77
N GLY A 107 4.62 4.27 9.97
CA GLY A 107 5.55 3.61 10.90
C GLY A 107 5.06 3.47 12.34
N TYR A 108 3.96 4.13 12.72
CA TYR A 108 3.36 4.02 14.04
C TYR A 108 2.08 3.20 14.01
N TRP A 109 1.82 2.51 15.12
CA TRP A 109 0.78 1.50 15.26
C TRP A 109 0.19 1.49 16.67
N GLY A 110 -0.89 0.72 16.83
CA GLY A 110 -1.63 0.58 18.08
C GLY A 110 -2.68 1.67 18.27
N SER A 111 -3.59 1.48 19.23
CA SER A 111 -4.72 2.38 19.47
C SER A 111 -4.30 3.81 19.83
N ASN A 112 -3.11 3.99 20.40
CA ASN A 112 -2.54 5.28 20.79
C ASN A 112 -1.35 5.72 19.90
N CYS A 113 -1.07 5.01 18.80
CA CYS A 113 0.04 5.30 17.89
C CYS A 113 1.42 5.40 18.59
N ALA A 114 1.62 4.58 19.61
CA ALA A 114 2.82 4.54 20.43
C ALA A 114 3.79 3.41 20.04
N GLU A 115 3.35 2.47 19.20
CA GLU A 115 4.16 1.35 18.75
C GLU A 115 4.80 1.67 17.41
N TYR A 116 6.11 1.88 17.39
CA TYR A 116 6.85 1.99 16.14
C TYR A 116 7.16 0.60 15.58
N ARG A 117 6.84 0.35 14.30
CA ARG A 117 7.13 -0.92 13.62
C ARG A 117 7.66 -0.66 12.22
N GLU A 118 8.70 -1.41 11.88
CA GLU A 118 9.33 -1.39 10.56
C GLU A 118 8.82 -2.56 9.72
N SER A 119 8.46 -2.27 8.48
CA SER A 119 8.11 -3.28 7.47
C SER A 119 9.23 -3.39 6.42
N VAL A 120 9.42 -4.56 5.81
CA VAL A 120 10.49 -4.75 4.82
C VAL A 120 9.91 -5.03 3.45
N ARG A 121 10.15 -4.13 2.50
CA ARG A 121 9.85 -4.34 1.08
C ARG A 121 10.91 -5.25 0.46
N ARG A 122 10.47 -6.27 -0.26
CA ARG A 122 11.33 -7.33 -0.85
C ARG A 122 11.22 -7.33 -2.37
N ASN A 123 12.24 -7.86 -3.05
CA ASN A 123 12.18 -8.06 -4.50
C ASN A 123 11.12 -9.12 -4.82
N ILE A 124 10.16 -8.80 -5.68
CA ILE A 124 9.06 -9.70 -6.06
C ILE A 124 9.56 -11.04 -6.61
N LEU A 125 10.70 -11.04 -7.30
CA LEU A 125 11.30 -12.24 -7.90
C LEU A 125 11.89 -13.20 -6.85
N THR A 126 12.12 -12.72 -5.63
CA THR A 126 12.65 -13.52 -4.49
C THR A 126 11.57 -13.94 -3.49
N LEU A 127 10.33 -13.50 -3.68
CA LEU A 127 9.19 -13.91 -2.86
C LEU A 127 8.81 -15.36 -3.16
N SER A 128 8.24 -16.04 -2.15
CA SER A 128 7.62 -17.34 -2.37
C SER A 128 6.40 -17.22 -3.30
N SER A 129 6.04 -18.31 -3.99
CA SER A 129 4.85 -18.32 -4.85
C SER A 129 3.56 -17.93 -4.12
N ALA A 130 3.45 -18.26 -2.83
CA ALA A 130 2.31 -17.86 -2.00
C ALA A 130 2.29 -16.35 -1.72
N GLU A 131 3.44 -15.74 -1.42
CA GLU A 131 3.55 -14.29 -1.23
C GLU A 131 3.28 -13.53 -2.55
N GLN A 132 3.79 -14.03 -3.67
CA GLN A 132 3.50 -13.50 -5.00
C GLN A 132 2.00 -13.54 -5.29
N GLN A 133 1.36 -14.71 -5.13
CA GLN A 133 -0.08 -14.86 -5.32
C GLN A 133 -0.90 -13.98 -4.36
N LYS A 134 -0.46 -13.82 -3.11
CA LYS A 134 -1.11 -12.91 -2.14
C LYS A 134 -1.11 -11.48 -2.67
N PHE A 135 0.04 -10.99 -3.13
CA PHE A 135 0.17 -9.65 -3.68
C PHE A 135 -0.75 -9.44 -4.90
N ILE A 136 -0.73 -10.36 -5.87
CA ILE A 136 -1.63 -10.28 -7.05
C ILE A 136 -3.11 -10.31 -6.63
N SER A 137 -3.47 -11.17 -5.68
CA SER A 137 -4.84 -11.28 -5.17
C SER A 137 -5.30 -10.00 -4.47
N TYR A 138 -4.41 -9.33 -3.74
CA TYR A 138 -4.74 -8.07 -3.04
C TYR A 138 -4.91 -6.91 -4.01
N LEU A 139 -4.07 -6.80 -5.06
CA LEU A 139 -4.29 -5.83 -6.13
C LEU A 139 -5.63 -6.07 -6.84
N ASN A 140 -5.95 -7.33 -7.14
CA ASN A 140 -7.21 -7.67 -7.78
C ASN A 140 -8.42 -7.41 -6.86
N LEU A 141 -8.30 -7.68 -5.56
CA LEU A 141 -9.32 -7.32 -4.58
C LEU A 141 -9.52 -5.79 -4.52
N ALA A 142 -8.43 -5.02 -4.51
CA ALA A 142 -8.47 -3.56 -4.53
C ALA A 142 -9.14 -3.01 -5.80
N LYS A 143 -8.87 -3.61 -6.96
CA LYS A 143 -9.49 -3.25 -8.25
C LYS A 143 -10.99 -3.52 -8.29
N ASN A 144 -11.48 -4.45 -7.48
CA ASN A 144 -12.89 -4.86 -7.46
C ASN A 144 -13.65 -4.42 -6.20
N THR A 145 -13.02 -3.64 -5.31
CA THR A 145 -13.66 -3.16 -4.07
C THR A 145 -13.71 -1.64 -4.04
N ILE A 146 -14.92 -1.09 -3.98
CA ILE A 146 -15.14 0.36 -3.83
C ILE A 146 -14.44 0.85 -2.56
N SER A 147 -13.68 1.94 -2.67
CA SER A 147 -12.98 2.50 -1.54
C SER A 147 -13.96 2.98 -0.46
N ARG A 148 -13.69 2.61 0.79
CA ARG A 148 -14.52 2.98 1.95
C ARG A 148 -14.32 4.40 2.40
N ASP A 149 -13.18 4.97 2.08
CA ASP A 149 -12.81 6.29 2.55
C ASP A 149 -12.79 7.32 1.41
N TYR A 150 -12.77 6.86 0.13
CA TYR A 150 -12.40 7.57 -1.10
C TYR A 150 -13.37 7.37 -2.39
N VAL A 151 -13.59 8.35 -3.35
CA VAL A 151 -14.50 8.67 -4.59
C VAL A 151 -13.63 9.61 -5.38
N ILE A 152 -13.80 9.84 -6.65
CA ILE A 152 -13.09 10.93 -7.34
C ILE A 152 -13.95 12.15 -7.62
N SER A 153 -13.31 13.30 -7.87
CA SER A 153 -14.00 14.40 -8.54
C SER A 153 -14.23 14.05 -10.00
N THR A 154 -15.42 14.32 -10.51
CA THR A 154 -15.75 14.15 -11.94
C THR A 154 -15.89 15.47 -12.67
N GLY A 155 -15.70 16.59 -11.98
CA GLY A 155 -15.72 17.94 -12.53
C GLY A 155 -14.80 18.88 -11.76
N THR A 156 -14.58 20.06 -12.30
CA THR A 156 -13.84 21.15 -11.66
C THR A 156 -14.64 21.78 -10.52
N ARG A 157 -13.95 22.49 -9.62
CA ARG A 157 -14.62 23.24 -8.54
C ARG A 157 -15.58 24.29 -9.10
N ALA A 158 -15.25 24.91 -10.23
CA ALA A 158 -16.10 25.88 -10.90
C ALA A 158 -17.45 25.28 -11.32
N GLU A 159 -17.45 24.07 -11.89
CA GLU A 159 -18.67 23.36 -12.30
C GLU A 159 -19.56 22.92 -11.12
N MET A 160 -18.99 22.82 -9.92
CA MET A 160 -19.74 22.48 -8.71
C MET A 160 -20.58 23.64 -8.14
N GLY A 161 -20.43 24.85 -8.69
CA GLY A 161 -21.11 26.07 -8.24
C GLY A 161 -20.48 26.68 -6.99
N GLU A 162 -20.54 28.00 -6.82
CA GLU A 162 -19.83 28.72 -5.75
C GLU A 162 -20.11 28.14 -4.36
N ASN A 163 -21.35 27.71 -4.07
CA ASN A 163 -21.73 27.13 -2.79
C ASN A 163 -21.83 25.60 -2.81
N GLY A 164 -21.28 24.93 -3.83
CA GLY A 164 -21.34 23.48 -3.94
C GLY A 164 -22.74 22.95 -4.23
N GLU A 165 -23.55 23.72 -4.97
CA GLU A 165 -24.93 23.37 -5.33
C GLU A 165 -24.99 22.09 -6.18
N ASN A 166 -23.90 21.76 -6.88
CA ASN A 166 -23.80 20.61 -7.76
C ASN A 166 -22.54 19.78 -7.44
N PRO A 167 -22.53 18.97 -6.36
CA PRO A 167 -21.36 18.16 -6.01
C PRO A 167 -21.10 17.10 -7.09
N LEU A 168 -19.96 17.20 -7.78
CA LEU A 168 -19.57 16.31 -8.89
C LEU A 168 -18.54 15.27 -8.42
N PHE A 169 -19.05 14.21 -7.79
CA PHE A 169 -18.24 13.15 -7.19
C PHE A 169 -18.74 11.75 -7.60
N SER A 170 -17.83 10.77 -7.76
CA SER A 170 -18.20 9.40 -8.16
C SER A 170 -17.39 8.30 -7.48
N ASP A 171 -18.07 7.25 -7.02
CA ASP A 171 -17.47 6.06 -6.42
C ASP A 171 -16.33 5.50 -7.27
N ILE A 172 -15.30 5.02 -6.60
CA ILE A 172 -14.14 4.41 -7.26
C ILE A 172 -13.63 3.22 -6.45
N ASN A 173 -13.09 2.22 -7.13
CA ASN A 173 -12.42 1.11 -6.45
C ASN A 173 -11.07 1.54 -5.88
N THR A 174 -10.59 0.78 -4.90
CA THR A 174 -9.40 1.12 -4.12
C THR A 174 -8.15 1.20 -5.00
N TYR A 175 -8.03 0.39 -6.04
CA TYR A 175 -6.90 0.47 -6.97
C TYR A 175 -7.00 1.72 -7.87
N ASP A 176 -8.17 1.94 -8.47
CA ASP A 176 -8.39 3.04 -9.42
C ASP A 176 -8.40 4.40 -8.75
N LEU A 177 -8.56 4.46 -7.43
CA LEU A 177 -8.29 5.66 -6.67
C LEU A 177 -6.90 6.21 -6.96
N PHE A 178 -5.89 5.36 -6.85
CA PHE A 178 -4.49 5.72 -7.05
C PHE A 178 -4.20 6.03 -8.53
N VAL A 179 -4.87 5.33 -9.45
CA VAL A 179 -4.82 5.65 -10.87
C VAL A 179 -5.34 7.07 -11.13
N TRP A 180 -6.51 7.40 -10.58
CA TRP A 180 -7.10 8.73 -10.76
C TRP A 180 -6.27 9.82 -10.09
N MET A 181 -5.70 9.55 -8.91
CA MET A 181 -4.79 10.49 -8.24
C MET A 181 -3.61 10.85 -9.12
N HIS A 182 -2.96 9.85 -9.74
CA HIS A 182 -1.83 10.03 -10.64
C HIS A 182 -2.22 10.77 -11.94
N TYR A 183 -3.39 10.46 -12.50
CA TYR A 183 -4.00 11.24 -13.60
C TYR A 183 -4.21 12.70 -13.20
N TYR A 184 -4.82 12.96 -12.04
CA TYR A 184 -5.23 14.29 -11.62
C TYR A 184 -4.02 15.20 -11.33
N VAL A 185 -2.92 14.65 -10.84
CA VAL A 185 -1.68 15.43 -10.71
C VAL A 185 -1.05 15.78 -12.07
N SER A 186 -1.17 14.89 -13.06
CA SER A 186 -0.48 15.00 -14.35
C SER A 186 -1.35 15.53 -15.51
N ARG A 187 -2.59 15.97 -15.23
CA ARG A 187 -3.49 16.53 -16.27
C ARG A 187 -3.10 17.97 -16.65
N ASP A 188 -3.39 18.36 -17.88
CA ASP A 188 -3.20 19.74 -18.36
C ASP A 188 -4.15 20.72 -17.67
N ALA A 189 -3.74 21.98 -17.46
CA ALA A 189 -4.66 22.99 -16.89
C ALA A 189 -5.63 23.51 -17.95
N PHE A 190 -6.91 23.66 -17.60
CA PHE A 190 -7.93 24.16 -18.54
C PHE A 190 -7.87 25.69 -18.61
N LEU A 191 -7.76 26.25 -19.82
CA LEU A 191 -7.68 27.70 -20.04
C LEU A 191 -9.02 28.31 -20.52
N GLY A 192 -10.06 27.49 -20.60
CA GLY A 192 -11.37 27.88 -21.13
C GLY A 192 -11.46 27.66 -22.64
N GLY A 193 -12.47 26.91 -23.08
CA GLY A 193 -12.72 26.56 -24.47
C GLY A 193 -12.19 25.16 -24.85
N PRO A 194 -12.89 24.43 -25.75
CA PRO A 194 -12.52 23.05 -26.12
C PRO A 194 -11.06 22.90 -26.55
N GLY A 195 -10.29 22.10 -25.80
CA GLY A 195 -8.90 21.78 -26.11
C GLY A 195 -7.90 22.91 -25.85
N ASN A 196 -8.35 24.06 -25.33
CA ASN A 196 -7.48 25.16 -24.93
C ASN A 196 -6.91 24.89 -23.53
N VAL A 197 -5.70 24.33 -23.49
CA VAL A 197 -5.08 23.86 -22.25
C VAL A 197 -3.62 24.30 -22.14
N TRP A 198 -3.14 24.45 -20.90
CA TRP A 198 -1.73 24.59 -20.59
C TRP A 198 -1.14 23.24 -20.23
N ARG A 199 -0.18 22.75 -21.03
CA ARG A 199 0.41 21.42 -20.90
C ARG A 199 1.67 21.36 -20.04
N ASP A 200 2.35 22.49 -19.85
CA ASP A 200 3.61 22.56 -19.10
C ASP A 200 3.29 22.72 -17.60
N ILE A 201 2.58 21.74 -17.04
CA ILE A 201 2.17 21.67 -15.64
C ILE A 201 2.05 20.21 -15.17
N ASP A 202 2.74 19.89 -14.08
CA ASP A 202 2.65 18.63 -13.35
C ASP A 202 2.98 18.93 -11.88
N PHE A 203 2.37 18.23 -10.91
CA PHE A 203 2.66 18.42 -9.47
C PHE A 203 3.36 17.22 -8.83
N ALA A 204 3.72 16.19 -9.62
CA ALA A 204 4.38 14.95 -9.20
C ALA A 204 5.53 14.52 -10.11
N HIS A 205 5.75 15.18 -11.25
CA HIS A 205 6.82 14.86 -12.20
C HIS A 205 7.57 16.11 -12.63
N GLU A 206 8.65 15.90 -13.36
CA GLU A 206 9.52 16.88 -14.01
C GLU A 206 10.21 17.86 -13.05
N SER A 207 10.07 17.70 -11.73
CA SER A 207 10.67 18.59 -10.74
C SER A 207 10.75 17.96 -9.34
N ALA A 208 11.24 18.71 -8.36
CA ALA A 208 11.68 18.29 -7.03
C ALA A 208 10.71 17.38 -6.26
N ALA A 209 9.40 17.55 -6.36
CA ALA A 209 8.42 16.68 -5.69
C ALA A 209 8.37 15.24 -6.21
N PHE A 210 8.99 14.91 -7.35
CA PHE A 210 8.91 13.58 -7.97
C PHE A 210 9.11 12.43 -6.98
N LEU A 211 10.20 12.45 -6.21
CA LEU A 211 10.52 11.36 -5.30
C LEU A 211 9.66 11.39 -4.02
N PRO A 212 9.51 12.51 -3.28
CA PRO A 212 8.64 12.55 -2.10
C PRO A 212 7.17 12.26 -2.41
N TRP A 213 6.65 12.74 -3.54
CA TRP A 213 5.27 12.52 -3.94
C TRP A 213 5.00 11.03 -4.18
N HIS A 214 5.84 10.37 -4.99
CA HIS A 214 5.69 8.94 -5.26
C HIS A 214 5.94 8.07 -4.02
N ARG A 215 6.80 8.52 -3.09
CA ARG A 215 6.99 7.88 -1.78
C ARG A 215 5.70 7.88 -0.95
N VAL A 216 5.07 9.03 -0.80
CA VAL A 216 3.77 9.15 -0.10
C VAL A 216 2.67 8.40 -0.83
N PHE A 217 2.68 8.43 -2.16
CA PHE A 217 1.77 7.68 -3.01
C PHE A 217 1.80 6.18 -2.70
N LEU A 218 2.99 5.57 -2.66
CA LEU A 218 3.16 4.16 -2.33
C LEU A 218 2.77 3.84 -0.88
N LEU A 219 3.12 4.71 0.07
CA LEU A 219 2.73 4.53 1.48
C LEU A 219 1.22 4.58 1.67
N HIS A 220 0.54 5.51 0.98
CA HIS A 220 -0.91 5.63 1.01
C HIS A 220 -1.57 4.40 0.36
N TRP A 221 -1.05 3.95 -0.80
CA TRP A 221 -1.54 2.76 -1.49
C TRP A 221 -1.40 1.50 -0.64
N GLU A 222 -0.23 1.31 -0.02
CA GLU A 222 0.02 0.19 0.88
C GLU A 222 -0.93 0.22 2.09
N ASN A 223 -1.17 1.39 2.69
CA ASN A 223 -2.08 1.55 3.83
C ASN A 223 -3.53 1.20 3.46
N GLU A 224 -4.03 1.66 2.30
CA GLU A 224 -5.39 1.34 1.87
C GLU A 224 -5.57 -0.16 1.56
N ILE A 225 -4.54 -0.83 1.01
CA ILE A 225 -4.58 -2.29 0.85
C ILE A 225 -4.57 -3.01 2.20
N ARG A 226 -3.75 -2.57 3.16
CA ARG A 226 -3.75 -3.13 4.53
C ARG A 226 -5.12 -3.01 5.19
N LYS A 227 -5.76 -1.83 5.08
CA LYS A 227 -7.11 -1.58 5.61
C LYS A 227 -8.16 -2.46 4.93
N LEU A 228 -8.09 -2.58 3.60
CA LEU A 228 -9.01 -3.39 2.81
C LEU A 228 -8.92 -4.90 3.16
N THR A 229 -7.70 -5.39 3.36
CA THR A 229 -7.43 -6.82 3.53
C THR A 229 -7.42 -7.27 4.99
N GLY A 230 -7.18 -6.34 5.93
CA GLY A 230 -6.89 -6.65 7.33
C GLY A 230 -5.48 -7.21 7.55
N ASP A 231 -4.66 -7.37 6.49
CA ASP A 231 -3.27 -7.81 6.60
C ASP A 231 -2.35 -6.59 6.78
N PHE A 232 -2.21 -6.16 8.02
CA PHE A 232 -1.35 -5.03 8.38
C PHE A 232 0.16 -5.30 8.22
N ASN A 233 0.56 -6.54 7.94
CA ASN A 233 1.95 -6.88 7.59
C ASN A 233 2.20 -6.82 6.08
N PHE A 234 1.18 -6.53 5.27
CA PHE A 234 1.33 -6.38 3.83
C PHE A 234 2.34 -5.28 3.48
N THR A 235 3.21 -5.56 2.52
CA THR A 235 4.11 -4.56 1.93
C THR A 235 4.08 -4.67 0.42
N ILE A 236 4.18 -3.53 -0.26
CA ILE A 236 4.42 -3.46 -1.69
C ILE A 236 5.85 -3.98 -1.98
N PRO A 237 6.02 -5.04 -2.80
CA PRO A 237 7.34 -5.46 -3.26
C PRO A 237 7.85 -4.54 -4.36
N TYR A 238 9.15 -4.66 -4.67
CA TYR A 238 9.77 -3.95 -5.79
C TYR A 238 10.23 -4.92 -6.87
N TRP A 239 10.37 -4.43 -8.10
CA TRP A 239 11.09 -5.14 -9.17
C TRP A 239 12.41 -4.43 -9.41
N ASP A 240 13.49 -5.12 -9.04
CA ASP A 240 14.85 -4.72 -9.39
C ASP A 240 15.07 -4.98 -10.88
N TRP A 241 14.83 -3.98 -11.71
CA TRP A 241 14.95 -4.10 -13.17
C TRP A 241 16.37 -3.85 -13.67
N ARG A 242 17.35 -3.60 -12.77
CA ARG A 242 18.74 -3.35 -13.18
C ARG A 242 19.26 -4.50 -14.01
N ASP A 243 19.88 -4.16 -15.14
CA ASP A 243 20.50 -5.12 -16.06
C ASP A 243 19.50 -6.07 -16.75
N ALA A 244 18.19 -5.89 -16.52
CA ALA A 244 17.15 -6.68 -17.17
C ALA A 244 17.17 -6.43 -18.69
N GLN A 245 17.05 -7.52 -19.45
CA GLN A 245 16.97 -7.47 -20.92
C GLN A 245 15.54 -7.65 -21.45
N SER A 246 14.62 -8.05 -20.57
CA SER A 246 13.21 -8.28 -20.87
C SER A 246 12.35 -8.02 -19.63
N CYS A 247 11.02 -8.05 -19.79
CA CYS A 247 10.12 -7.93 -18.64
C CYS A 247 10.03 -9.27 -17.89
N GLU A 248 10.88 -9.48 -16.89
CA GLU A 248 10.95 -10.72 -16.10
C GLU A 248 9.68 -10.96 -15.26
N VAL A 249 8.99 -9.89 -14.87
CA VAL A 249 7.73 -9.97 -14.11
C VAL A 249 6.51 -10.20 -15.00
N CYS A 250 6.64 -10.13 -16.33
CA CYS A 250 5.55 -10.33 -17.30
C CYS A 250 5.30 -11.83 -17.55
N THR A 251 4.84 -12.52 -16.50
CA THR A 251 4.44 -13.94 -16.55
C THR A 251 3.03 -14.09 -15.98
N ASP A 252 2.30 -15.14 -16.38
CA ASP A 252 0.92 -15.37 -15.93
C ASP A 252 0.79 -15.62 -14.42
N SER A 253 1.88 -16.07 -13.78
CA SER A 253 1.98 -16.20 -12.32
C SER A 253 2.22 -14.87 -11.59
N LEU A 254 2.68 -13.83 -12.29
CA LEU A 254 2.97 -12.51 -11.75
C LEU A 254 2.10 -11.46 -12.45
N MET A 255 2.70 -10.56 -13.24
CA MET A 255 2.05 -9.38 -13.79
C MET A 255 1.29 -9.60 -15.09
N GLY A 256 1.15 -10.86 -15.49
CA GLY A 256 0.52 -11.26 -16.74
C GLY A 256 1.52 -11.32 -17.89
N GLY A 257 1.54 -12.45 -18.59
CA GLY A 257 2.33 -12.66 -19.78
C GLY A 257 1.70 -12.00 -21.02
N ARG A 258 2.44 -12.04 -22.14
CA ARG A 258 1.94 -11.59 -23.44
C ARG A 258 0.89 -12.56 -23.95
N SER A 259 -0.24 -12.06 -24.43
CA SER A 259 -1.27 -12.87 -25.07
C SER A 259 -0.78 -13.44 -26.41
N SER A 260 -1.09 -14.72 -26.66
CA SER A 260 -0.83 -15.36 -27.96
C SER A 260 -1.77 -14.88 -29.07
N LEU A 261 -2.90 -14.26 -28.71
CA LEU A 261 -3.91 -13.76 -29.65
C LEU A 261 -3.61 -12.34 -30.14
N SER A 262 -3.00 -11.52 -29.29
CA SER A 262 -2.61 -10.15 -29.62
C SER A 262 -1.40 -9.72 -28.78
N PRO A 263 -0.29 -9.29 -29.39
CA PRO A 263 0.95 -9.00 -28.68
C PRO A 263 0.87 -7.78 -27.75
N ASN A 264 -0.17 -6.95 -27.90
CA ASN A 264 -0.42 -5.78 -27.06
C ASN A 264 -1.34 -6.08 -25.87
N LEU A 265 -1.92 -7.28 -25.78
CA LEU A 265 -2.82 -7.67 -24.70
C LEU A 265 -2.12 -8.58 -23.71
N ILE A 266 -2.62 -8.55 -22.47
CA ILE A 266 -2.24 -9.50 -21.44
C ILE A 266 -2.88 -10.87 -21.71
N SER A 267 -2.14 -11.94 -21.45
CA SER A 267 -2.59 -13.33 -21.53
C SER A 267 -3.88 -13.54 -20.72
N PRO A 268 -4.91 -14.19 -21.28
CA PRO A 268 -6.16 -14.52 -20.56
C PRO A 268 -6.00 -15.39 -19.31
N ALA A 269 -4.83 -16.00 -19.10
CA ALA A 269 -4.54 -16.77 -17.89
C ALA A 269 -4.18 -15.89 -16.68
N SER A 270 -3.93 -14.60 -16.88
CA SER A 270 -3.70 -13.64 -15.81
C SER A 270 -4.97 -12.87 -15.46
N VAL A 271 -5.19 -12.60 -14.17
CA VAL A 271 -6.33 -11.78 -13.70
C VAL A 271 -6.34 -10.38 -14.34
N PHE A 272 -5.17 -9.84 -14.66
CA PHE A 272 -5.01 -8.50 -15.23
C PHE A 272 -5.54 -8.38 -16.66
N SER A 273 -5.74 -9.47 -17.39
CA SER A 273 -6.33 -9.40 -18.74
C SER A 273 -7.79 -8.94 -18.72
N SER A 274 -8.47 -9.07 -17.58
CA SER A 274 -9.85 -8.64 -17.37
C SER A 274 -9.98 -7.18 -16.92
N TRP A 275 -8.86 -6.55 -16.55
CA TRP A 275 -8.86 -5.19 -16.03
C TRP A 275 -9.18 -4.19 -17.14
N LYS A 276 -10.01 -3.22 -16.77
CA LYS A 276 -10.27 -2.03 -17.58
C LYS A 276 -9.43 -0.87 -17.10
N VAL A 277 -8.83 -0.14 -18.04
CA VAL A 277 -8.12 1.10 -17.76
C VAL A 277 -9.10 2.26 -17.59
N ILE A 278 -8.69 3.28 -16.86
CA ILE A 278 -9.39 4.56 -16.71
C ILE A 278 -8.42 5.71 -16.97
N CYS A 279 -8.94 6.90 -17.28
CA CYS A 279 -8.14 8.12 -17.35
C CYS A 279 -7.03 8.09 -18.41
N THR A 280 -7.27 7.39 -19.53
CA THR A 280 -6.28 7.15 -20.60
C THR A 280 -6.50 8.00 -21.86
N GLN A 281 -7.51 8.90 -21.84
CA GLN A 281 -7.90 9.69 -23.01
C GLN A 281 -7.75 11.21 -22.75
N PRO A 282 -6.51 11.71 -22.51
CA PRO A 282 -6.28 13.10 -22.14
C PRO A 282 -6.85 14.11 -23.14
N GLU A 283 -6.75 13.84 -24.44
CA GLU A 283 -7.28 14.76 -25.46
C GLU A 283 -8.81 14.82 -25.47
N GLU A 284 -9.51 13.75 -25.09
CA GLU A 284 -10.96 13.78 -24.93
C GLU A 284 -11.35 14.67 -23.74
N TYR A 285 -10.69 14.51 -22.60
CA TYR A 285 -10.90 15.32 -21.40
C TYR A 285 -10.61 16.80 -21.67
N ASN A 286 -9.49 17.10 -22.33
CA ASN A 286 -9.10 18.44 -22.73
C ASN A 286 -10.13 19.07 -23.68
N SER A 287 -10.63 18.30 -24.66
CA SER A 287 -11.63 18.79 -25.61
C SER A 287 -12.97 19.12 -24.95
N ARG A 288 -13.32 18.42 -23.87
CA ARG A 288 -14.58 18.60 -23.14
C ARG A 288 -14.47 19.48 -21.91
N GLU A 289 -13.25 19.89 -21.55
CA GLU A 289 -12.94 20.57 -20.29
C GLU A 289 -13.47 19.80 -19.06
N ALA A 290 -13.40 18.47 -19.13
CA ALA A 290 -13.98 17.57 -18.13
C ALA A 290 -12.90 16.71 -17.47
N LEU A 291 -13.11 16.35 -16.21
CA LEU A 291 -12.22 15.40 -15.53
C LEU A 291 -12.55 13.96 -15.92
N CYS A 292 -11.56 13.07 -15.84
CA CYS A 292 -11.79 11.63 -15.90
C CYS A 292 -12.82 11.21 -14.84
N ASN A 293 -13.84 10.47 -15.27
CA ASN A 293 -14.93 9.99 -14.41
C ASN A 293 -14.76 8.53 -13.93
N ALA A 294 -13.58 7.94 -14.14
CA ALA A 294 -13.26 6.53 -13.85
C ALA A 294 -14.18 5.48 -14.51
N THR A 295 -14.87 5.82 -15.60
CA THR A 295 -15.52 4.81 -16.43
C THR A 295 -14.46 4.02 -17.19
N GLY A 296 -14.60 2.69 -17.25
CA GLY A 296 -13.61 1.84 -17.93
C GLY A 296 -13.56 2.07 -19.44
N GLU A 297 -12.36 2.37 -19.97
CA GLU A 297 -12.13 2.84 -21.34
C GLU A 297 -11.59 1.77 -22.31
N GLY A 298 -11.09 0.66 -21.77
CA GLY A 298 -10.49 -0.40 -22.59
C GLY A 298 -9.68 -1.37 -21.75
N PRO A 299 -9.11 -2.41 -22.36
CA PRO A 299 -8.23 -3.34 -21.65
C PRO A 299 -6.88 -2.69 -21.32
N LEU A 300 -6.14 -3.28 -20.38
CA LEU A 300 -4.73 -2.98 -20.17
C LEU A 300 -3.92 -3.36 -21.42
N LEU A 301 -3.08 -2.43 -21.90
CA LEU A 301 -2.21 -2.63 -23.05
C LEU A 301 -0.76 -2.74 -22.60
N ARG A 302 -0.03 -3.74 -23.10
CA ARG A 302 1.40 -3.93 -22.80
C ARG A 302 2.11 -4.70 -23.90
N ASN A 303 3.22 -4.17 -24.39
CA ASN A 303 4.08 -4.85 -25.37
C ASN A 303 5.57 -4.60 -25.10
N PRO A 304 6.12 -5.15 -24.01
CA PRO A 304 7.46 -4.81 -23.55
C PRO A 304 8.53 -5.14 -24.60
N GLY A 305 9.47 -4.22 -24.76
CA GLY A 305 10.56 -4.34 -25.74
C GLY A 305 10.23 -3.86 -27.16
N ASN A 306 8.97 -3.51 -27.46
CA ASN A 306 8.57 -2.97 -28.76
C ASN A 306 8.43 -1.43 -28.76
N HIS A 307 9.21 -0.75 -27.92
CA HIS A 307 9.21 0.71 -27.77
C HIS A 307 10.00 1.39 -28.89
N ASP A 308 9.91 2.74 -28.98
CA ASP A 308 10.74 3.50 -29.92
C ASP A 308 12.21 3.50 -29.46
N PRO A 309 13.13 2.84 -30.21
CA PRO A 309 14.53 2.73 -29.81
C PRO A 309 15.29 4.06 -29.86
N ASN A 310 14.74 5.09 -30.52
CA ASN A 310 15.33 6.43 -30.54
C ASN A 310 15.07 7.19 -29.24
N ARG A 311 13.97 6.86 -28.54
CA ARG A 311 13.61 7.45 -27.26
C ARG A 311 14.24 6.69 -26.09
N VAL A 312 14.23 5.35 -26.16
CA VAL A 312 14.83 4.48 -25.16
C VAL A 312 15.76 3.50 -25.84
N THR A 313 17.04 3.57 -25.52
CA THR A 313 18.05 2.70 -26.15
C THR A 313 18.15 1.34 -25.48
N ARG A 314 17.98 1.30 -24.15
CA ARG A 314 18.05 0.09 -23.32
C ARG A 314 17.36 0.31 -21.98
N LEU A 315 17.05 -0.78 -21.28
CA LEU A 315 16.74 -0.72 -19.86
C LEU A 315 17.99 -0.31 -19.05
N PRO A 316 17.81 0.34 -17.89
CA PRO A 316 18.96 0.84 -17.15
C PRO A 316 19.70 -0.27 -16.39
N THR A 317 20.98 -0.04 -16.18
CA THR A 317 21.96 -0.99 -15.64
C THR A 317 22.32 -0.65 -14.20
N THR A 318 23.02 -1.56 -13.54
CA THR A 318 23.62 -1.28 -12.23
C THR A 318 24.56 -0.06 -12.29
N ALA A 319 25.34 0.11 -13.35
CA ALA A 319 26.24 1.25 -13.52
C ALA A 319 25.49 2.59 -13.64
N ASP A 320 24.35 2.61 -14.35
CA ASP A 320 23.51 3.82 -14.45
C ASP A 320 22.96 4.23 -13.08
N VAL A 321 22.50 3.26 -12.28
CA VAL A 321 22.03 3.50 -10.92
C VAL A 321 23.17 3.99 -10.03
N ASP A 322 24.35 3.40 -10.12
CA ASP A 322 25.51 3.81 -9.32
C ASP A 322 25.98 5.23 -9.67
N PHE A 323 26.03 5.58 -10.95
CA PHE A 323 26.32 6.95 -11.38
C PHE A 323 25.27 7.93 -10.84
N THR A 324 24.00 7.60 -11.01
CA THR A 324 22.88 8.44 -10.57
C THR A 324 22.97 8.69 -9.05
N VAL A 325 23.13 7.62 -8.26
CA VAL A 325 23.27 7.69 -6.81
C VAL A 325 24.55 8.44 -6.39
N GLY A 326 25.56 8.54 -7.24
CA GLY A 326 26.78 9.30 -6.98
C GLY A 326 26.65 10.83 -7.17
N LEU A 327 25.54 11.34 -7.69
CA LEU A 327 25.32 12.78 -7.86
C LEU A 327 24.98 13.42 -6.51
N PRO A 328 25.74 14.43 -6.03
CA PRO A 328 25.57 14.95 -4.67
C PRO A 328 24.37 15.89 -4.50
N GLU A 329 23.98 16.60 -5.56
CA GLU A 329 22.91 17.57 -5.51
C GLU A 329 21.56 16.94 -5.80
N TYR A 330 20.59 17.11 -4.89
CA TYR A 330 19.22 16.62 -5.09
C TYR A 330 18.61 17.21 -6.35
N GLU A 331 18.76 18.54 -6.48
CA GLU A 331 18.25 19.36 -7.56
C GLU A 331 19.25 20.45 -7.95
N THR A 332 19.15 20.93 -9.18
CA THR A 332 20.05 21.96 -9.71
C THR A 332 19.34 22.89 -10.68
N GLY A 333 19.97 24.05 -10.93
CA GLY A 333 19.62 24.95 -12.02
C GLY A 333 18.12 25.31 -12.08
N PRO A 334 17.42 25.02 -13.19
CA PRO A 334 16.01 25.36 -13.37
C PRO A 334 15.05 24.52 -12.52
N MET A 335 15.54 23.44 -11.88
CA MET A 335 14.74 22.50 -11.09
C MET A 335 13.58 21.90 -11.88
N ASP A 336 13.78 21.70 -13.19
CA ASP A 336 12.83 21.10 -14.12
C ASP A 336 13.48 19.95 -14.92
N ARG A 337 12.80 19.43 -15.96
CA ARG A 337 13.33 18.38 -16.84
C ARG A 337 14.64 18.72 -17.57
N PHE A 338 15.05 20.00 -17.60
CA PHE A 338 16.28 20.46 -18.23
C PHE A 338 17.45 20.62 -17.23
N ALA A 339 17.25 20.27 -15.95
CA ALA A 339 18.29 20.36 -14.93
C ALA A 339 19.47 19.40 -15.21
N ASN A 340 20.69 19.93 -15.23
CA ASN A 340 21.92 19.17 -15.40
C ASN A 340 22.56 18.85 -14.05
N MET A 341 23.14 17.67 -13.90
CA MET A 341 23.78 17.20 -12.66
C MET A 341 22.81 17.17 -11.46
N SER A 342 21.50 17.08 -11.72
CA SER A 342 20.45 16.90 -10.71
C SER A 342 20.21 15.41 -10.51
N PHE A 343 20.38 14.92 -9.28
CA PHE A 343 20.05 13.54 -8.91
C PHE A 343 18.61 13.21 -9.28
N ARG A 344 17.65 14.09 -8.91
CA ARG A 344 16.23 13.92 -9.22
C ARG A 344 16.03 13.77 -10.72
N ASN A 345 16.59 14.66 -11.52
CA ASN A 345 16.33 14.69 -12.97
C ASN A 345 16.97 13.50 -13.72
N VAL A 346 18.14 13.05 -13.28
CA VAL A 346 18.78 11.84 -13.82
C VAL A 346 17.99 10.59 -13.43
N LEU A 347 17.56 10.46 -12.17
CA LEU A 347 16.78 9.32 -11.71
C LEU A 347 15.41 9.24 -12.38
N GLU A 348 14.72 10.38 -12.51
CA GLU A 348 13.44 10.47 -13.21
C GLU A 348 13.58 10.10 -14.69
N GLY A 349 14.70 10.47 -15.30
CA GLY A 349 15.10 9.96 -16.60
C GLY A 349 15.00 10.95 -17.75
N PHE A 350 15.16 12.25 -17.48
CA PHE A 350 15.30 13.29 -18.50
C PHE A 350 16.77 13.64 -18.78
N ALA A 351 17.69 13.17 -17.93
CA ALA A 351 19.11 13.35 -18.09
C ALA A 351 19.85 12.01 -18.21
N SER A 352 21.01 12.04 -18.86
CA SER A 352 21.85 10.88 -19.09
C SER A 352 22.43 10.36 -17.76
N PRO A 353 22.26 9.07 -17.42
CA PRO A 353 22.89 8.45 -16.26
C PRO A 353 24.37 8.10 -16.51
N GLU A 354 24.99 8.66 -17.55
CA GLU A 354 26.41 8.52 -17.85
C GLU A 354 27.14 9.87 -17.74
N THR A 355 26.43 10.97 -18.00
CA THR A 355 27.00 12.33 -18.03
C THR A 355 26.34 13.31 -17.08
N GLY A 356 25.14 13.00 -16.58
CA GLY A 356 24.32 13.90 -15.77
C GLY A 356 23.65 15.03 -16.56
N MET A 357 23.83 15.10 -17.88
CA MET A 357 23.29 16.17 -18.72
C MET A 357 21.90 15.84 -19.23
N ALA A 358 20.98 16.81 -19.25
CA ALA A 358 19.65 16.69 -19.84
C ALA A 358 19.75 16.33 -21.33
N VAL A 359 18.96 15.35 -21.77
CA VAL A 359 18.97 14.86 -23.16
C VAL A 359 17.55 14.93 -23.75
N PRO A 360 17.18 16.07 -24.35
CA PRO A 360 15.85 16.24 -24.94
C PRO A 360 15.51 15.13 -25.94
N GLY A 361 14.30 14.59 -25.84
CA GLY A 361 13.80 13.53 -26.72
C GLY A 361 14.21 12.11 -26.31
N GLN A 362 15.16 11.95 -25.39
CA GLN A 362 15.49 10.65 -24.81
C GLN A 362 14.82 10.45 -23.45
N SER A 363 14.70 9.18 -23.05
CA SER A 363 14.14 8.75 -21.78
C SER A 363 15.05 7.66 -21.21
N THR A 364 15.59 7.92 -20.03
CA THR A 364 16.54 7.05 -19.32
C THR A 364 15.90 6.59 -18.00
N MET A 365 16.62 5.78 -17.20
CA MET A 365 16.25 5.47 -15.80
C MET A 365 14.75 5.13 -15.60
N HIS A 366 14.01 5.88 -14.78
CA HIS A 366 12.58 5.68 -14.55
C HIS A 366 11.77 5.76 -15.86
N ASN A 367 11.92 6.85 -16.63
CA ASN A 367 11.20 7.05 -17.89
C ASN A 367 11.47 5.93 -18.92
N ALA A 368 12.68 5.35 -18.92
CA ALA A 368 13.02 4.24 -19.81
C ALA A 368 12.14 3.01 -19.57
N LEU A 369 11.85 2.65 -18.31
CA LEU A 369 10.99 1.49 -18.02
C LEU A 369 9.54 1.76 -18.45
N HIS A 370 9.00 2.95 -18.17
CA HIS A 370 7.66 3.36 -18.59
C HIS A 370 7.45 3.19 -20.10
N LEU A 371 8.40 3.68 -20.90
CA LEU A 371 8.33 3.57 -22.35
C LEU A 371 8.67 2.16 -22.84
N PHE A 372 9.59 1.44 -22.18
CA PHE A 372 9.95 0.07 -22.54
C PHE A 372 8.75 -0.87 -22.59
N MET A 373 7.77 -0.66 -21.70
CA MET A 373 6.54 -1.45 -21.62
C MET A 373 5.63 -1.29 -22.84
N ASN A 374 5.80 -0.22 -23.63
CA ASN A 374 5.05 0.11 -24.85
C ASN A 374 3.55 -0.22 -24.74
N GLY A 375 2.83 0.60 -23.99
CA GLY A 375 1.42 0.39 -23.73
C GLY A 375 0.90 1.37 -22.69
N THR A 376 0.01 0.93 -21.81
CA THR A 376 -0.60 1.77 -20.78
C THR A 376 0.43 2.43 -19.86
N MET A 377 1.51 1.74 -19.50
CA MET A 377 2.65 2.29 -18.74
C MET A 377 3.37 3.47 -19.40
N SER A 378 3.22 3.64 -20.71
CA SER A 378 3.95 4.65 -21.50
C SER A 378 3.23 6.01 -21.54
N SER A 379 2.00 6.09 -21.06
CA SER A 379 1.26 7.35 -20.86
C SER A 379 1.46 7.80 -19.41
N VAL A 380 1.90 9.04 -19.18
CA VAL A 380 2.07 9.58 -17.82
C VAL A 380 0.76 9.44 -17.05
N GLN A 381 -0.33 10.03 -17.56
CA GLN A 381 -1.64 10.02 -16.91
C GLN A 381 -2.23 8.61 -16.71
N GLY A 382 -1.97 7.71 -17.64
CA GLY A 382 -2.54 6.36 -17.64
C GLY A 382 -1.68 5.30 -16.95
N SER A 383 -0.42 5.58 -16.65
CA SER A 383 0.58 4.56 -16.31
C SER A 383 0.21 3.70 -15.11
N ALA A 384 -0.36 4.30 -14.05
CA ALA A 384 -0.74 3.61 -12.83
C ALA A 384 -1.83 2.54 -13.01
N ASN A 385 -2.56 2.53 -14.15
CA ASN A 385 -3.49 1.45 -14.48
C ASN A 385 -2.78 0.08 -14.59
N ASP A 386 -1.51 0.08 -14.96
CA ASP A 386 -0.71 -1.13 -15.06
C ASP A 386 -0.10 -1.49 -13.68
N PRO A 387 -0.33 -2.71 -13.14
CA PRO A 387 0.19 -3.10 -11.83
C PRO A 387 1.73 -3.17 -11.75
N ILE A 388 2.44 -3.15 -12.89
CA ILE A 388 3.90 -3.01 -12.90
C ILE A 388 4.33 -1.65 -12.33
N PHE A 389 3.50 -0.60 -12.47
CA PHE A 389 3.74 0.73 -11.91
C PHE A 389 4.17 0.66 -10.44
N VAL A 390 3.41 -0.09 -9.64
CA VAL A 390 3.64 -0.19 -8.19
C VAL A 390 5.01 -0.80 -7.88
N LEU A 391 5.43 -1.84 -8.63
CA LEU A 391 6.75 -2.44 -8.47
C LEU A 391 7.88 -1.53 -8.92
N HIS A 392 7.65 -0.82 -10.02
CA HIS A 392 8.61 0.11 -10.62
C HIS A 392 8.91 1.25 -9.66
N HIS A 393 7.87 1.95 -9.20
CA HIS A 393 8.02 3.09 -8.31
C HIS A 393 8.54 2.66 -6.94
N ALA A 394 8.22 1.45 -6.45
CA ALA A 394 8.85 0.92 -5.25
C ALA A 394 10.37 0.74 -5.42
N PHE A 395 10.85 0.38 -6.60
CA PHE A 395 12.29 0.31 -6.86
C PHE A 395 12.93 1.70 -7.00
N ILE A 396 12.25 2.66 -7.66
CA ILE A 396 12.71 4.07 -7.72
C ILE A 396 12.84 4.67 -6.31
N ASP A 397 11.85 4.44 -5.45
CA ASP A 397 11.88 4.88 -4.06
C ASP A 397 13.06 4.25 -3.28
N SER A 398 13.45 3.02 -3.60
CA SER A 398 14.63 2.38 -3.01
C SER A 398 15.95 3.03 -3.47
N ILE A 399 16.03 3.51 -4.71
CA ILE A 399 17.19 4.25 -5.21
C ILE A 399 17.27 5.63 -4.52
N PHE A 400 16.13 6.28 -4.31
CA PHE A 400 16.06 7.51 -3.52
C PHE A 400 16.54 7.29 -2.08
N GLU A 401 16.12 6.21 -1.44
CA GLU A 401 16.64 5.85 -0.12
C GLU A 401 18.16 5.64 -0.13
N ARG A 402 18.68 4.89 -1.11
CA ARG A 402 20.12 4.68 -1.26
C ARG A 402 20.87 6.01 -1.38
N TRP A 403 20.33 6.97 -2.12
CA TRP A 403 20.90 8.31 -2.25
C TRP A 403 20.86 9.10 -0.92
N LEU A 404 19.75 9.07 -0.18
CA LEU A 404 19.64 9.70 1.15
C LEU A 404 20.67 9.14 2.14
N ARG A 405 20.87 7.81 2.16
CA ARG A 405 21.88 7.15 3.01
C ARG A 405 23.31 7.50 2.61
N THR A 406 23.56 7.66 1.31
CA THR A 406 24.89 7.96 0.76
C THR A 406 25.31 9.40 1.06
N HIS A 407 24.42 10.36 0.82
CA HIS A 407 24.76 11.78 0.88
C HIS A 407 24.38 12.47 2.20
N GLN A 408 23.43 11.91 2.95
CA GLN A 408 22.91 12.50 4.19
C GLN A 408 22.64 14.02 4.02
N PRO A 409 21.87 14.41 2.99
CA PRO A 409 21.70 15.81 2.65
C PRO A 409 21.07 16.58 3.80
N LEU A 410 21.38 17.87 3.88
CA LEU A 410 20.70 18.76 4.81
C LEU A 410 19.23 18.91 4.40
N ARG A 411 18.35 19.17 5.36
CA ARG A 411 16.91 19.35 5.09
C ARG A 411 16.63 20.47 4.09
N ASN A 412 17.47 21.51 4.05
CA ASN A 412 17.37 22.64 3.14
C ASN A 412 17.93 22.37 1.72
N SER A 413 18.44 21.16 1.44
CA SER A 413 18.76 20.72 0.09
C SER A 413 17.51 20.54 -0.78
N TYR A 414 16.34 20.35 -0.17
CA TYR A 414 15.06 20.39 -0.89
C TYR A 414 14.67 21.85 -1.21
N PRO A 415 14.23 22.17 -2.44
CA PRO A 415 14.00 23.55 -2.85
C PRO A 415 12.82 24.19 -2.12
N ARG A 416 13.11 25.29 -1.42
CA ARG A 416 12.10 26.05 -0.68
C ARG A 416 11.15 26.87 -1.57
N THR A 417 11.67 27.43 -2.66
CA THR A 417 10.97 28.37 -3.54
C THR A 417 11.48 28.24 -4.98
N ASN A 418 10.73 28.80 -5.93
CA ASN A 418 11.02 28.87 -7.37
C ASN A 418 11.11 27.52 -8.10
N ALA A 419 10.81 26.40 -7.44
CA ALA A 419 10.54 25.17 -8.17
C ALA A 419 9.22 25.35 -8.97
N PRO A 420 9.02 24.62 -10.08
CA PRO A 420 7.73 24.46 -10.72
C PRO A 420 6.56 24.35 -9.74
N ILE A 421 5.39 24.89 -10.12
CA ILE A 421 4.21 24.93 -9.26
C ILE A 421 3.91 23.53 -8.71
N GLY A 422 3.72 23.41 -7.40
CA GLY A 422 3.53 22.11 -6.74
C GLY A 422 4.79 21.50 -6.13
N HIS A 423 5.99 21.94 -6.52
CA HIS A 423 7.23 21.26 -6.14
C HIS A 423 8.01 21.89 -4.99
N ASN A 424 7.65 23.11 -4.58
CA ASN A 424 8.25 23.78 -3.42
C ASN A 424 8.09 22.95 -2.13
N ASP A 425 9.05 23.09 -1.22
CA ASP A 425 9.10 22.43 0.09
C ASP A 425 7.76 22.45 0.83
N GLY A 426 7.21 23.65 1.01
CA GLY A 426 5.99 23.88 1.78
C GLY A 426 4.70 23.60 1.03
N TYR A 427 4.75 23.13 -0.22
CA TYR A 427 3.55 22.84 -1.01
C TYR A 427 2.91 21.54 -0.54
N TYR A 428 1.59 21.51 -0.41
CA TYR A 428 0.87 20.27 -0.13
C TYR A 428 0.74 19.42 -1.40
N MET A 429 1.20 18.18 -1.34
CA MET A 429 1.17 17.23 -2.44
C MET A 429 -0.27 17.03 -2.95
N VAL A 430 -0.49 17.36 -4.22
CA VAL A 430 -1.78 17.22 -4.90
C VAL A 430 -2.00 15.76 -5.32
N PRO A 431 -3.19 15.14 -5.19
CA PRO A 431 -4.38 15.58 -4.48
C PRO A 431 -4.59 14.81 -3.16
N PHE A 432 -3.54 14.67 -2.34
CA PHE A 432 -3.64 13.83 -1.13
C PHE A 432 -4.57 14.44 -0.07
N PHE A 433 -5.35 13.56 0.56
CA PHE A 433 -6.01 13.76 1.84
C PHE A 433 -5.71 12.56 2.76
N PRO A 434 -5.24 12.76 4.00
CA PRO A 434 -4.89 14.04 4.63
C PRO A 434 -3.72 14.73 3.93
N LEU A 435 -3.45 15.98 4.32
CA LEU A 435 -2.49 16.84 3.63
C LEU A 435 -1.05 16.47 4.01
N TYR A 436 -0.19 16.37 3.00
CA TYR A 436 1.24 16.06 3.13
C TYR A 436 2.06 17.12 2.40
N ARG A 437 3.11 17.68 3.03
CA ARG A 437 4.01 18.63 2.36
C ARG A 437 5.19 17.93 1.74
N ASN A 438 5.66 18.39 0.59
CA ASN A 438 6.81 17.79 -0.09
C ASN A 438 8.03 17.61 0.81
N GLY A 439 8.42 18.69 1.48
CA GLY A 439 9.62 18.69 2.30
C GLY A 439 9.50 17.82 3.56
N ASP A 440 8.29 17.59 4.06
CA ASP A 440 8.03 16.70 5.22
C ASP A 440 8.27 15.22 4.89
N TYR A 441 8.54 14.88 3.63
CA TYR A 441 8.83 13.51 3.16
C TYR A 441 10.18 13.40 2.46
N PHE A 442 11.00 14.45 2.52
CA PHE A 442 12.41 14.42 2.14
C PHE A 442 13.27 13.88 3.30
N LEU A 443 13.04 12.61 3.66
CA LEU A 443 13.68 11.91 4.80
C LEU A 443 13.68 10.40 4.58
N THR A 444 14.57 9.68 5.27
CA THR A 444 14.80 8.24 5.08
C THR A 444 13.56 7.37 5.29
N ASP A 445 13.44 6.27 4.56
CA ASP A 445 12.38 5.25 4.65
C ASP A 445 12.15 4.74 6.08
N LYS A 446 13.24 4.56 6.84
CA LYS A 446 13.21 4.15 8.24
C LYS A 446 12.34 5.09 9.07
N ALA A 447 12.46 6.40 8.91
CA ALA A 447 11.63 7.34 9.67
C ALA A 447 10.13 7.29 9.30
N LEU A 448 9.77 6.55 8.24
CA LEU A 448 8.39 6.25 7.81
C LEU A 448 7.98 4.81 8.13
N GLY A 449 8.85 4.04 8.80
CA GLY A 449 8.59 2.68 9.29
C GLY A 449 8.65 1.60 8.20
N TYR A 450 9.48 1.78 7.19
CA TYR A 450 9.79 0.70 6.25
C TYR A 450 11.25 0.73 5.80
N GLU A 451 11.75 -0.41 5.34
CA GLU A 451 13.07 -0.56 4.73
C GLU A 451 13.01 -1.45 3.48
N TYR A 452 14.05 -1.38 2.65
CA TYR A 452 14.26 -2.30 1.53
C TYR A 452 15.23 -3.42 1.88
N ALA A 453 14.85 -4.67 1.59
CA ALA A 453 15.60 -5.86 1.99
C ALA A 453 17.09 -5.84 1.59
N TYR A 454 17.42 -5.29 0.41
CA TYR A 454 18.80 -5.23 -0.08
C TYR A 454 19.63 -4.09 0.53
N LEU A 455 18.99 -3.15 1.23
CA LEU A 455 19.62 -2.02 1.93
C LEU A 455 19.79 -2.28 3.44
N LEU A 456 19.26 -3.39 3.96
CA LEU A 456 19.41 -3.78 5.36
C LEU A 456 20.87 -4.02 5.73
N ASP A 457 21.22 -3.74 6.98
CA ASP A 457 22.53 -4.07 7.52
C ASP A 457 22.81 -5.58 7.41
N PRO A 458 24.07 -6.03 7.28
CA PRO A 458 24.39 -7.44 7.03
C PRO A 458 23.76 -8.42 8.03
N GLY A 459 23.67 -8.04 9.31
CA GLY A 459 23.02 -8.85 10.34
C GLY A 459 21.49 -8.93 10.18
N GLN A 460 20.84 -7.81 9.85
CA GLN A 460 19.40 -7.78 9.58
C GLN A 460 19.05 -8.53 8.29
N ARG A 461 19.90 -8.39 7.26
CA ARG A 461 19.76 -9.12 5.99
C ARG A 461 19.86 -10.63 6.19
N PHE A 462 20.79 -11.09 7.04
CA PHE A 462 20.86 -12.51 7.41
C PHE A 462 19.56 -13.01 8.05
N VAL A 463 19.01 -12.27 9.01
CA VAL A 463 17.73 -12.63 9.63
C VAL A 463 16.64 -12.68 8.56
N GLN A 464 16.53 -11.66 7.72
CA GLN A 464 15.45 -11.53 6.75
C GLN A 464 15.50 -12.55 5.62
N GLU A 465 16.69 -12.81 5.06
CA GLU A 465 16.86 -13.73 3.92
C GLU A 465 16.96 -15.20 4.39
N PHE A 466 17.55 -15.47 5.56
CA PHE A 466 17.86 -16.84 5.99
C PHE A 466 17.06 -17.33 7.20
N LEU A 467 16.70 -16.50 8.18
CA LEU A 467 16.00 -16.99 9.38
C LEU A 467 14.47 -16.89 9.24
N THR A 468 13.97 -15.75 8.75
CA THR A 468 12.53 -15.48 8.65
C THR A 468 11.79 -16.56 7.85
N PRO A 469 12.27 -17.03 6.68
CA PRO A 469 11.57 -18.08 5.94
C PRO A 469 11.49 -19.40 6.70
N TYR A 470 12.55 -19.79 7.41
CA TYR A 470 12.57 -21.01 8.22
C TYR A 470 11.64 -20.91 9.43
N LEU A 471 11.60 -19.74 10.08
CA LEU A 471 10.70 -19.50 11.21
C LEU A 471 9.23 -19.55 10.78
N GLN A 472 8.88 -18.93 9.64
CA GLN A 472 7.52 -19.00 9.09
C GLN A 472 7.13 -20.44 8.73
N GLN A 473 8.03 -21.19 8.10
CA GLN A 473 7.79 -22.60 7.80
C GLN A 473 7.63 -23.43 9.08
N ALA A 474 8.46 -23.17 10.09
CA ALA A 474 8.35 -23.83 11.39
C ALA A 474 7.01 -23.51 12.06
N GLU A 475 6.54 -22.26 12.02
CA GLU A 475 5.26 -21.84 12.59
C GLU A 475 4.06 -22.53 11.91
N GLN A 476 4.08 -22.64 10.58
CA GLN A 476 3.06 -23.38 9.83
C GLN A 476 3.02 -24.88 10.18
N ILE A 477 4.18 -25.49 10.42
CA ILE A 477 4.28 -26.91 10.75
C ILE A 477 4.02 -27.15 12.26
N TRP A 478 4.24 -26.14 13.10
CA TRP A 478 4.12 -26.23 14.56
C TRP A 478 2.73 -26.67 15.01
N GLN A 479 1.67 -26.16 14.37
CA GLN A 479 0.30 -26.57 14.68
C GLN A 479 0.05 -28.05 14.39
N TRP A 480 0.61 -28.57 13.29
CA TRP A 480 0.53 -30.00 12.95
C TRP A 480 1.33 -30.88 13.89
N LEU A 481 2.54 -30.44 14.29
CA LEU A 481 3.38 -31.14 15.25
C LEU A 481 2.73 -31.19 16.64
N LEU A 482 2.14 -30.09 17.10
CA LEU A 482 1.37 -30.04 18.33
C LEU A 482 0.15 -30.95 18.27
N GLY A 483 -0.61 -30.92 17.16
CA GLY A 483 -1.75 -31.79 16.94
C GLY A 483 -1.37 -33.28 16.96
N ALA A 484 -0.29 -33.65 16.27
CA ALA A 484 0.24 -35.01 16.27
C ALA A 484 0.74 -35.43 17.66
N GLY A 485 1.39 -34.53 18.41
CA GLY A 485 1.84 -34.77 19.77
C GLY A 485 0.70 -35.02 20.75
N ILE A 486 -0.35 -34.20 20.70
CA ILE A 486 -1.57 -34.37 21.52
C ILE A 486 -2.27 -35.69 21.18
N LEU A 487 -2.41 -36.00 19.88
CA LEU A 487 -3.01 -37.26 19.44
C LEU A 487 -2.20 -38.47 19.89
N GLY A 488 -0.87 -38.41 19.77
CA GLY A 488 0.04 -39.45 20.27
C GLY A 488 -0.09 -39.66 21.78
N ALA A 489 -0.17 -38.58 22.56
CA ALA A 489 -0.38 -38.65 24.00
C ALA A 489 -1.75 -39.26 24.38
N ALA A 490 -2.81 -38.94 23.64
CA ALA A 490 -4.13 -39.51 23.83
C ALA A 490 -4.14 -41.02 23.55
N ILE A 491 -3.53 -41.46 22.45
CA ILE A 491 -3.40 -42.88 22.09
C ILE A 491 -2.59 -43.64 23.15
N ALA A 492 -1.46 -43.09 23.58
CA ALA A 492 -0.62 -43.70 24.62
C ALA A 492 -1.37 -43.84 25.94
N THR A 493 -2.15 -42.83 26.33
CA THR A 493 -2.99 -42.85 27.54
C THR A 493 -4.06 -43.92 27.44
N LEU A 494 -4.75 -44.01 26.29
CA LEU A 494 -5.80 -44.99 26.05
C LEU A 494 -5.25 -46.43 26.09
N PHE A 495 -4.07 -46.63 25.50
CA PHE A 495 -3.36 -47.91 25.57
C PHE A 495 -2.94 -48.26 27.00
N ALA A 496 -2.40 -47.31 27.76
CA ALA A 496 -2.04 -47.52 29.16
C ALA A 496 -3.27 -47.88 30.02
N VAL A 497 -4.40 -47.20 29.81
CA VAL A 497 -5.68 -47.53 30.48
C VAL A 497 -6.13 -48.94 30.13
N LEU A 498 -6.10 -49.32 28.84
CA LEU A 498 -6.45 -50.68 28.40
C LEU A 498 -5.55 -51.74 29.04
N VAL A 499 -4.23 -51.50 29.13
CA VAL A 499 -3.28 -52.40 29.80
C VAL A 499 -3.57 -52.51 31.29
N VAL A 500 -3.88 -51.40 31.97
CA VAL A 500 -4.24 -51.41 33.40
C VAL A 500 -5.55 -52.16 33.63
N VAL A 501 -6.57 -51.94 32.80
CA VAL A 501 -7.86 -52.64 32.86
C VAL A 501 -7.67 -54.13 32.60
N ALA A 502 -6.89 -54.50 31.59
CA ALA A 502 -6.56 -55.89 31.28
C ALA A 502 -5.82 -56.56 32.45
N ARG A 503 -4.82 -55.90 33.04
CA ARG A 503 -4.10 -56.39 34.24
C ARG A 503 -5.01 -56.53 35.45
N ARG A 504 -5.93 -55.59 35.68
CA ARG A 504 -6.94 -55.67 36.76
C ARG A 504 -7.90 -56.83 36.53
N LYS A 505 -8.38 -57.02 35.30
CA LYS A 505 -9.27 -58.14 34.91
C LYS A 505 -8.55 -59.48 35.06
N TRP A 506 -7.28 -59.56 34.66
CA TRP A 506 -6.44 -60.75 34.85
C TRP A 506 -6.19 -61.08 36.33
N LYS A 507 -5.83 -60.09 37.17
CA LYS A 507 -5.72 -60.27 38.63
C LYS A 507 -7.05 -60.70 39.26
N ARG A 508 -8.19 -60.15 38.80
CA ARG A 508 -9.53 -60.53 39.29
C ARG A 508 -9.90 -61.96 38.88
N ASN A 509 -9.54 -62.40 37.67
CA ASN A 509 -9.71 -63.79 37.23
C ASN A 509 -8.78 -64.75 37.97
N GLN A 510 -7.54 -64.36 38.27
CA GLN A 510 -6.62 -65.09 39.14
C GLN A 510 -7.18 -65.25 40.56
N ARG A 511 -7.74 -64.17 41.15
CA ARG A 511 -8.43 -64.24 42.45
C ARG A 511 -9.68 -65.13 42.41
N ARG A 512 -10.47 -65.11 41.33
CA ARG A 512 -11.61 -66.02 41.14
C ARG A 512 -11.17 -67.48 41.02
N LYS A 513 -10.09 -67.77 40.30
CA LYS A 513 -9.50 -69.12 40.25
C LYS A 513 -8.99 -69.59 41.62
N ARG A 514 -8.37 -68.70 42.41
CA ARG A 514 -7.99 -69.02 43.81
C ARG A 514 -9.21 -69.23 44.72
N ALA A 515 -10.26 -68.39 44.62
CA ALA A 515 -11.47 -68.56 45.41
C ALA A 515 -12.24 -69.85 45.06
N SER A 516 -12.18 -70.29 43.80
CA SER A 516 -12.76 -71.57 43.35
C SER A 516 -12.01 -72.79 43.89
N SER A 517 -10.74 -72.66 44.31
CA SER A 517 -10.01 -73.79 44.92
C SER A 517 -10.28 -73.94 46.43
N TYR A 518 -11.02 -73.02 47.05
CA TYR A 518 -11.40 -73.08 48.47
C TYR A 518 -12.81 -73.63 48.70
N ALA A 519 -13.53 -73.99 47.62
CA ALA A 519 -14.88 -74.54 47.67
C ALA A 519 -14.91 -76.06 47.49
N GLU A 520 -13.95 -76.80 48.07
CA GLU A 520 -14.10 -78.24 48.29
C GLU A 520 -13.02 -78.76 49.25
N ARG A 521 -13.31 -78.73 50.56
CA ARG A 521 -12.90 -79.72 51.57
C ARG A 521 -13.35 -79.24 52.96
N GLN A 522 -14.36 -79.92 53.47
CA GLN A 522 -14.89 -79.85 54.82
C GLN A 522 -14.03 -80.73 55.78
N PRO A 523 -14.25 -80.67 57.11
CA PRO A 523 -13.28 -80.16 58.09
C PRO A 523 -12.74 -81.26 59.03
N LEU A 524 -11.70 -80.95 59.82
CA LEU A 524 -11.41 -81.62 61.10
C LEU A 524 -10.65 -80.64 62.04
N LEU A 525 -11.27 -80.32 63.19
CA LEU A 525 -10.77 -80.18 64.59
C LEU A 525 -9.32 -79.66 64.80
N HIS A 526 -8.93 -78.84 65.80
CA HIS A 526 -9.37 -78.65 67.18
C HIS A 526 -8.64 -77.42 67.81
N SER A 527 -9.28 -76.77 68.80
CA SER A 527 -8.78 -76.00 69.99
C SER A 527 -7.68 -74.91 69.94
N SER A 528 -8.12 -73.76 70.49
CA SER A 528 -7.57 -72.98 71.63
C SER A 528 -6.32 -72.08 71.54
N SER A 529 -6.57 -70.86 72.04
CA SER A 529 -5.75 -69.98 72.92
C SER A 529 -4.44 -69.41 72.35
N GLU A 530 -4.38 -68.07 72.23
CA GLU A 530 -3.54 -67.17 73.08
C GLU A 530 -2.08 -67.17 72.58
N GLU A 531 -1.25 -66.14 72.61
CA GLU A 531 -1.20 -64.80 73.20
C GLU A 531 0.05 -64.12 72.59
N GLY A 532 0.23 -62.83 72.85
CA GLY A 532 1.57 -62.20 72.93
C GLY A 532 2.19 -61.75 71.59
N SER A 533 2.17 -60.46 71.28
CA SER A 533 3.03 -59.40 71.82
C SER A 533 4.40 -59.31 71.15
N SER A 534 4.91 -58.09 71.12
CA SER A 534 6.33 -57.75 71.28
C SER A 534 7.18 -57.48 70.04
N TYR A 535 7.35 -56.17 69.82
CA TYR A 535 8.63 -55.45 69.75
C TYR A 535 9.46 -55.58 68.45
N GLN A 536 9.74 -54.45 67.76
CA GLN A 536 10.93 -53.57 67.96
C GLN A 536 12.16 -54.24 67.30
N THR A 537 13.11 -53.61 66.63
CA THR A 537 13.63 -52.24 66.56
C THR A 537 14.61 -52.23 65.37
N THR A 538 14.91 -51.06 64.82
CA THR A 538 16.24 -50.57 64.33
C THR A 538 17.15 -51.51 63.51
N LEU A 539 17.80 -51.04 62.46
CA LEU A 539 18.63 -49.83 62.38
C LEU A 539 18.94 -49.56 60.90
#